data_AF-A0A7S3SQG7-F1
#
_entry.id   AF-A0A7S3SQG7-F1
#
_cell.length_a   1.000
_cell.length_b   1.000
_cell.length_c   1.000
_cell.angle_alpha   90.00
_cell.angle_beta   90.00
_cell.angle_gamma   90.00
#
_symmetry.space_group_name_H-M   'P 1'
#
loop_
_entity.id
_entity.type
_entity.pdbx_description
1 polymer ?
#
loop_
_entity_poly.entity_id
_entity_poly.type
_entity_poly.pdbx_seq_one_letter_code
_entity_poly.pdbx_strand_id
1 'polypeptide(L)'
;ASAPVGRHGQQDGVVHLNVGGKLFVSLRSTIQRSPVLARTLERAEVQDSLRVGEAIFVDRDPKHFGTLLNHMRNEAEGIVLPSPSSPSARLFGREGPVPLPKEASELRALYVEAAHFGLEDLSSRLCSASILARIMMKLHMAGNPFDAA
;
A
#
# COMPACT_ATOMS: atom_id res chain seq x y z
N ALA A 1 6.57 7.80 -19.74
CA ALA A 1 5.49 7.67 -18.76
C ALA A 1 4.17 7.72 -19.51
N SER A 2 3.42 6.62 -19.50
CA SER A 2 2.11 6.53 -20.14
C SER A 2 1.11 7.49 -19.44
N ALA A 3 0.18 8.08 -20.19
CA ALA A 3 -0.81 9.00 -19.63
C ALA A 3 -1.63 8.32 -18.51
N PRO A 4 -2.08 9.06 -17.48
CA PRO A 4 -2.88 8.48 -16.40
C PRO A 4 -4.16 7.87 -16.96
N VAL A 5 -4.38 6.57 -16.73
CA VAL A 5 -5.59 5.89 -17.17
C VAL A 5 -6.76 6.37 -16.31
N GLY A 6 -7.77 6.94 -16.95
CA GLY A 6 -9.01 7.31 -16.27
C GLY A 6 -9.67 6.06 -15.68
N ARG A 7 -9.97 6.08 -14.37
CA ARG A 7 -10.63 4.97 -13.68
C ARG A 7 -11.98 4.66 -14.34
N HIS A 8 -12.26 3.40 -14.59
CA HIS A 8 -13.43 2.91 -15.35
C HIS A 8 -13.50 3.42 -16.81
N GLY A 9 -12.42 3.99 -17.34
CA GLY A 9 -12.31 4.39 -18.74
C GLY A 9 -12.06 3.20 -19.67
N GLN A 10 -12.09 3.45 -20.98
CA GLN A 10 -11.92 2.41 -22.02
C GLN A 10 -10.55 1.69 -21.95
N GLN A 11 -9.55 2.31 -21.33
CA GLN A 11 -8.21 1.77 -21.13
C GLN A 11 -8.03 1.10 -19.73
N ASP A 12 -9.05 1.16 -18.87
CA ASP A 12 -9.00 0.65 -17.49
C ASP A 12 -9.48 -0.81 -17.41
N GLY A 13 -8.62 -1.71 -17.86
CA GLY A 13 -8.89 -3.15 -17.84
C GLY A 13 -8.66 -3.81 -16.48
N VAL A 14 -9.24 -5.00 -16.32
CA VAL A 14 -8.98 -5.90 -15.19
C VAL A 14 -7.58 -6.49 -15.32
N VAL A 15 -6.82 -6.46 -14.23
CA VAL A 15 -5.46 -7.01 -14.12
C VAL A 15 -5.44 -8.08 -13.03
N HIS A 16 -4.91 -9.25 -13.39
CA HIS A 16 -4.65 -10.36 -12.47
C HIS A 16 -3.20 -10.28 -12.00
N LEU A 17 -2.99 -10.35 -10.68
CA LEU A 17 -1.67 -10.36 -10.04
C LEU A 17 -1.52 -11.66 -9.24
N ASN A 18 -0.35 -12.28 -9.34
CA ASN A 18 0.06 -13.39 -8.49
C ASN A 18 1.18 -12.90 -7.57
N VAL A 19 0.86 -12.61 -6.32
CA VAL A 19 1.82 -12.10 -5.33
C VAL A 19 2.26 -13.25 -4.44
N GLY A 20 3.49 -13.73 -4.63
CA GLY A 20 4.06 -14.83 -3.83
C GLY A 20 3.21 -16.11 -3.79
N GLY A 21 2.44 -16.39 -4.85
CA GLY A 21 1.55 -17.54 -4.95
C GLY A 21 0.07 -17.25 -4.67
N LYS A 22 -0.28 -16.04 -4.19
CA LYS A 22 -1.68 -15.65 -3.96
C LYS A 22 -2.20 -14.76 -5.08
N LEU A 23 -3.37 -15.11 -5.63
CA LEU A 23 -4.02 -14.33 -6.68
C LEU A 23 -4.76 -13.11 -6.11
N PHE A 24 -4.58 -11.98 -6.78
CA PHE A 24 -5.27 -10.73 -6.56
C PHE A 24 -5.81 -10.20 -7.88
N VAL A 25 -6.94 -9.52 -7.82
CA VAL A 25 -7.58 -8.91 -9.00
C VAL A 25 -7.84 -7.44 -8.70
N SER A 26 -7.49 -6.58 -9.65
CA SER A 26 -7.72 -5.14 -9.55
C SER A 26 -7.83 -4.49 -10.91
N LEU A 27 -8.04 -3.17 -10.94
CA LEU A 27 -8.07 -2.36 -12.15
C LEU A 27 -6.68 -1.81 -12.48
N ARG A 28 -6.39 -1.63 -13.77
CA ARG A 28 -5.15 -1.03 -14.27
C ARG A 28 -4.88 0.34 -13.64
N SER A 29 -5.91 1.18 -13.53
CA SER A 29 -5.86 2.49 -12.88
C SER A 29 -5.45 2.43 -11.41
N THR A 30 -5.79 1.34 -10.72
CA THR A 30 -5.38 1.09 -9.33
C THR A 30 -3.92 0.66 -9.27
N ILE A 31 -3.50 -0.24 -10.17
CA ILE A 31 -2.12 -0.73 -10.23
C ILE A 31 -1.14 0.40 -10.55
N GLN A 32 -1.54 1.36 -11.38
CA GLN A 32 -0.74 2.53 -11.74
C GLN A 32 -0.47 3.50 -10.56
N ARG A 33 -1.15 3.35 -9.43
CA ARG A 33 -0.85 4.12 -8.20
C ARG A 33 0.48 3.73 -7.57
N SER A 34 0.91 2.48 -7.77
CA SER A 34 2.25 2.05 -7.39
C SER A 34 3.20 2.18 -8.59
N PRO A 35 4.27 2.99 -8.52
CA PRO A 35 5.25 3.08 -9.59
C PRO A 35 5.95 1.74 -9.85
N VAL A 36 6.09 0.90 -8.81
CA VAL A 36 6.69 -0.44 -8.95
C VAL A 36 5.75 -1.37 -9.72
N LEU A 37 4.48 -1.46 -9.31
CA LEU A 37 3.54 -2.32 -10.03
C LEU A 37 3.25 -1.82 -11.44
N ALA A 38 3.23 -0.50 -11.67
CA ALA A 38 3.10 0.07 -13.01
C ALA A 38 4.23 -0.40 -13.94
N ARG A 39 5.49 -0.35 -13.46
CA ARG A 39 6.65 -0.85 -14.21
C ARG A 39 6.59 -2.36 -14.42
N THR A 40 6.16 -3.11 -13.41
CA THR A 40 5.98 -4.57 -13.53
C THR A 40 4.92 -4.91 -14.58
N LEU A 41 3.81 -4.17 -14.60
CA LEU A 41 2.76 -4.31 -15.60
C LEU A 41 3.29 -4.04 -17.01
N GLU A 42 3.98 -2.90 -17.22
CA GLU A 42 4.58 -2.56 -18.52
C GLU A 42 5.57 -3.64 -19.00
N ARG A 43 6.39 -4.20 -18.09
CA ARG A 43 7.30 -5.30 -18.43
C ARG A 43 6.56 -6.59 -18.78
N ALA A 44 5.51 -6.93 -18.04
CA ALA A 44 4.73 -8.15 -18.25
C ALA A 44 3.80 -8.09 -19.48
N GLU A 45 3.67 -6.93 -20.13
CA GLU A 45 3.04 -6.79 -21.45
C GLU A 45 3.99 -7.14 -22.60
N VAL A 46 5.30 -6.99 -22.38
CA VAL A 46 6.33 -7.30 -23.38
C VAL A 46 6.94 -8.69 -23.15
N GLN A 47 6.95 -9.14 -21.89
CA GLN A 47 7.63 -10.35 -21.46
C GLN A 47 6.67 -11.34 -20.78
N ASP A 48 6.25 -12.36 -21.53
CA ASP A 48 5.35 -13.41 -21.05
C ASP A 48 5.93 -14.24 -19.89
N SER A 49 7.26 -14.30 -19.74
CA SER A 49 7.90 -15.04 -18.64
C SER A 49 7.66 -14.41 -17.25
N LEU A 50 7.11 -13.19 -17.20
CA LEU A 50 6.68 -12.54 -15.96
C LEU A 50 5.21 -12.83 -15.63
N ARG A 51 4.57 -13.74 -16.38
CA ARG A 51 3.19 -14.18 -16.16
C ARG A 51 3.15 -15.63 -15.74
N VAL A 52 2.20 -15.94 -14.87
CA VAL A 52 1.80 -17.30 -14.52
C VAL A 52 0.35 -17.46 -14.94
N GLY A 53 0.15 -18.06 -16.12
CA GLY A 53 -1.14 -18.01 -16.81
C GLY A 53 -1.48 -16.58 -17.22
N GLU A 54 -2.67 -16.11 -16.84
CA GLU A 54 -3.11 -14.73 -17.13
C GLU A 54 -2.62 -13.69 -16.09
N ALA A 55 -2.06 -14.16 -14.97
CA ALA A 55 -1.67 -13.30 -13.84
C ALA A 55 -0.20 -12.87 -13.92
N ILE A 56 0.06 -11.61 -13.62
CA ILE A 56 1.42 -11.06 -13.55
C ILE A 56 2.04 -11.47 -12.22
N PHE A 57 3.22 -12.10 -12.28
CA PHE A 57 3.92 -12.55 -11.09
C PHE A 57 4.64 -11.41 -10.38
N VAL A 58 4.47 -11.36 -9.07
CA VAL A 58 5.10 -10.42 -8.16
C VAL A 58 5.77 -11.22 -7.05
N ASP A 59 7.09 -11.15 -7.01
CA ASP A 59 7.92 -11.89 -6.05
C ASP A 59 7.97 -11.18 -4.67
N ARG A 60 6.82 -11.12 -3.99
CA ARG A 60 6.66 -10.52 -2.65
C ARG A 60 5.72 -11.37 -1.79
N ASP A 61 5.79 -11.18 -0.47
CA ASP A 61 4.86 -11.83 0.48
C ASP A 61 3.44 -11.25 0.32
N PRO A 62 2.41 -12.08 0.06
CA PRO A 62 1.04 -11.62 -0.08
C PRO A 62 0.37 -11.16 1.22
N LYS A 63 0.96 -11.43 2.40
CA LYS A 63 0.33 -11.19 3.71
C LYS A 63 -0.25 -9.78 3.84
N HIS A 64 0.55 -8.76 3.51
CA HIS A 64 0.16 -7.35 3.65
C HIS A 64 -0.36 -6.71 2.37
N PHE A 65 -0.27 -7.42 1.24
CA PHE A 65 -0.59 -6.87 -0.08
C PHE A 65 -2.05 -6.41 -0.20
N GLY A 66 -2.98 -7.09 0.47
CA GLY A 66 -4.39 -6.67 0.50
C GLY A 66 -4.59 -5.27 1.08
N THR A 67 -3.87 -4.92 2.15
CA THR A 67 -3.91 -3.60 2.78
C THR A 67 -3.37 -2.53 1.83
N LEU A 68 -2.26 -2.81 1.15
CA LEU A 68 -1.67 -1.91 0.16
C LEU A 68 -2.59 -1.72 -1.04
N LEU A 69 -3.22 -2.79 -1.51
CA LEU A 69 -4.14 -2.76 -2.63
C LEU A 69 -5.39 -1.93 -2.30
N ASN A 70 -5.93 -2.07 -1.09
CA ASN A 70 -7.05 -1.23 -0.64
C ASN A 70 -6.67 0.23 -0.52
N HIS A 71 -5.44 0.53 -0.08
CA HIS A 71 -4.95 1.91 -0.06
C HIS A 71 -4.91 2.52 -1.46
N MET A 72 -4.34 1.80 -2.44
CA MET A 72 -4.33 2.24 -3.84
C MET A 72 -5.73 2.39 -4.44
N ARG A 73 -6.70 1.54 -4.05
CA ARG A 73 -8.10 1.66 -4.49
C ARG A 73 -8.73 2.95 -3.97
N ASN A 74 -8.54 3.26 -2.69
CA ASN A 74 -9.06 4.46 -2.07
C ASN A 74 -8.47 5.71 -2.71
N GLU A 75 -7.16 5.76 -2.96
CA GLU A 75 -6.53 6.86 -3.69
C GLU A 75 -7.06 7.00 -5.11
N ALA A 76 -7.29 5.88 -5.80
CA ALA A 76 -7.84 5.89 -7.14
C ALA A 76 -9.29 6.40 -7.21
N GLU A 77 -10.07 6.24 -6.13
CA GLU A 77 -11.42 6.79 -5.97
C GLU A 77 -11.42 8.23 -5.44
N GLY A 78 -10.26 8.81 -5.16
CA GLY A 78 -10.15 10.13 -4.53
C GLY A 78 -10.57 10.12 -3.06
N ILE A 79 -10.70 8.95 -2.44
CA ILE A 79 -10.90 8.76 -1.00
C ILE A 79 -9.54 8.95 -0.32
N VAL A 80 -9.07 10.19 -0.35
CA VAL A 80 -7.89 10.65 0.38
C VAL A 80 -8.38 11.26 1.68
N LEU A 81 -7.70 10.95 2.80
CA LEU A 81 -8.04 11.63 4.05
C LEU A 81 -7.87 13.14 3.87
N PRO A 82 -8.74 13.94 4.49
CA PRO A 82 -8.49 15.36 4.58
C PRO A 82 -7.12 15.57 5.24
N SER A 83 -6.33 16.49 4.68
CA SER A 83 -5.04 16.91 5.25
C SER A 83 -5.15 17.05 6.78
N PRO A 84 -4.11 16.70 7.57
CA PRO A 84 -4.14 16.89 9.02
C PRO A 84 -4.39 18.35 9.46
N SER A 85 -4.22 19.32 8.55
CA SER A 85 -4.57 20.73 8.75
C SER A 85 -6.06 21.05 8.55
N SER A 86 -6.86 20.12 8.01
CA SER A 86 -8.29 20.31 7.77
C SER A 86 -9.09 20.16 9.07
N PRO A 87 -10.07 21.03 9.34
CA PRO A 87 -10.99 20.88 10.48
C PRO A 87 -11.66 19.49 10.52
N SER A 88 -11.90 18.90 9.35
CA SER A 88 -12.54 17.59 9.19
C SER A 88 -11.68 16.42 9.69
N ALA A 89 -10.36 16.59 9.83
CA ALA A 89 -9.44 15.56 10.32
C ALA A 89 -9.65 15.21 11.82
N ARG A 90 -10.46 15.99 12.55
CA ARG A 90 -10.85 15.68 13.94
C ARG A 90 -12.05 14.75 14.04
N LEU A 91 -12.87 14.66 12.97
CA LEU A 91 -14.08 13.84 12.92
C LEU A 91 -13.80 12.42 12.43
N PHE A 92 -12.95 12.29 11.42
CA PHE A 92 -12.38 11.01 11.03
C PHE A 92 -11.19 10.79 11.96
N GLY A 93 -11.29 9.86 12.93
CA GLY A 93 -10.17 9.56 13.82
C GLY A 93 -8.87 9.36 13.04
N ARG A 94 -7.70 9.43 13.71
CA ARG A 94 -6.37 9.25 13.07
C ARG A 94 -6.20 7.93 12.31
N GLU A 95 -7.18 7.03 12.41
CA GLU A 95 -7.30 5.80 11.62
C GLU A 95 -7.69 6.17 10.19
N GLY A 96 -6.82 5.88 9.24
CA GLY A 96 -7.13 6.19 7.85
C GLY A 96 -8.12 5.21 7.21
N PRO A 97 -8.33 5.31 5.89
CA PRO A 97 -9.37 4.57 5.18
C PRO A 97 -9.06 3.08 5.06
N VAL A 98 -7.89 2.65 5.54
CA VAL A 98 -7.49 1.24 5.59
C VAL A 98 -7.14 0.90 7.03
N PRO A 99 -7.73 -0.16 7.61
CA PRO A 99 -7.40 -0.59 8.96
C PRO A 99 -5.93 -1.01 9.01
N LEU A 100 -5.21 -0.50 10.01
CA LEU A 100 -3.81 -0.83 10.24
C LEU A 100 -3.70 -1.97 11.25
N PRO A 101 -2.72 -2.87 11.11
CA PRO A 101 -2.40 -3.85 12.13
C PRO A 101 -2.10 -3.19 13.47
N LYS A 102 -2.50 -3.84 14.57
CA LYS A 102 -2.18 -3.37 15.94
C LYS A 102 -0.79 -3.79 16.39
N GLU A 103 -0.31 -4.92 15.89
CA GLU A 103 0.98 -5.50 16.24
C GLU A 103 2.13 -4.73 15.61
N ALA A 104 3.17 -4.42 16.41
CA ALA A 104 4.32 -3.64 15.97
C ALA A 104 5.13 -4.33 14.87
N SER A 105 5.23 -5.66 14.93
CA SER A 105 5.94 -6.47 13.92
C SER A 105 5.24 -6.42 12.56
N GLU A 106 3.91 -6.50 12.55
CA GLU A 106 3.10 -6.41 11.33
C GLU A 106 3.09 -4.99 10.75
N LEU A 107 3.05 -3.97 11.61
CA LEU A 107 3.20 -2.57 11.17
C LEU A 107 4.54 -2.33 10.49
N ARG A 108 5.63 -2.90 11.04
CA ARG A 108 6.97 -2.81 10.43
C ARG A 108 7.01 -3.52 9.09
N ALA A 109 6.47 -4.73 9.00
CA ALA A 109 6.41 -5.46 7.74
C ALA A 109 5.60 -4.70 6.68
N LEU A 110 4.43 -4.18 7.06
CA LEU A 110 3.60 -3.34 6.19
C LEU A 110 4.33 -2.07 5.73
N TYR A 111 5.12 -1.43 6.61
CA TYR A 111 5.93 -0.26 6.25
C TYR A 111 6.97 -0.61 5.18
N VAL A 112 7.68 -1.73 5.33
CA VAL A 112 8.69 -2.18 4.36
C VAL A 112 8.04 -2.45 3.00
N GLU A 113 6.88 -3.10 2.98
CA GLU A 113 6.16 -3.32 1.72
C GLU A 113 5.63 -2.01 1.12
N ALA A 114 5.05 -1.12 1.92
CA ALA A 114 4.57 0.18 1.43
C ALA A 114 5.71 0.98 0.79
N ALA A 115 6.89 1.00 1.41
CA ALA A 115 8.08 1.62 0.85
C ALA A 115 8.55 0.94 -0.44
N HIS A 116 8.55 -0.41 -0.47
CA HIS A 116 8.90 -1.17 -1.67
C HIS A 116 7.99 -0.83 -2.86
N PHE A 117 6.68 -0.76 -2.64
CA PHE A 117 5.72 -0.42 -3.70
C PHE A 117 5.67 1.08 -4.04
N GLY A 118 6.47 1.92 -3.37
CA GLY A 118 6.52 3.36 -3.62
C GLY A 118 5.28 4.12 -3.14
N LEU A 119 4.62 3.64 -2.09
CA LEU A 119 3.44 4.26 -1.47
C LEU A 119 3.89 5.22 -0.36
N GLU A 120 4.39 6.39 -0.76
CA GLU A 120 5.01 7.36 0.15
C GLU A 120 4.05 7.87 1.22
N ASP A 121 2.80 8.17 0.85
CA ASP A 121 1.78 8.65 1.78
C ASP A 121 1.45 7.60 2.86
N LEU A 122 1.32 6.33 2.48
CA LEU A 122 1.10 5.24 3.43
C LEU A 122 2.32 5.00 4.32
N SER A 123 3.52 4.97 3.73
CA SER A 123 4.75 4.74 4.49
C SER A 123 5.03 5.85 5.50
N SER A 124 4.78 7.11 5.14
CA SER A 124 4.86 8.28 6.04
C SER A 124 3.87 8.18 7.20
N ARG A 125 2.64 7.72 6.92
CA ARG A 125 1.61 7.49 7.96
C ARG A 125 2.00 6.35 8.92
N LEU A 126 2.56 5.26 8.40
CA LEU A 126 3.06 4.16 9.22
C LEU A 126 4.28 4.60 10.06
N CYS A 127 5.14 5.44 9.50
CA CYS A 127 6.26 6.04 10.22
C CYS A 127 5.79 6.97 11.34
N SER A 128 4.82 7.85 11.09
CA SER A 128 4.28 8.75 12.13
C SER A 128 3.50 8.02 13.22
N ALA A 129 2.76 6.95 12.89
CA ALA A 129 2.11 6.08 13.87
C ALA A 129 3.14 5.36 14.76
N SER A 130 4.25 4.88 14.18
CA SER A 130 5.33 4.25 14.93
C SER A 130 6.21 5.25 15.70
N ILE A 131 6.40 6.48 15.22
CA ILE A 131 7.08 7.57 15.95
C ILE A 131 6.24 8.02 17.15
N LEU A 132 4.92 8.16 16.99
CA LEU A 132 4.04 8.49 18.12
C LEU A 132 4.05 7.38 19.18
N ALA A 133 4.03 6.11 18.74
CA ALA A 133 4.22 4.97 19.63
C ALA A 133 5.58 5.04 20.34
N ARG A 134 6.66 5.41 19.64
CA ARG A 134 8.00 5.63 20.22
C ARG A 134 8.06 6.79 21.23
N ILE A 135 7.34 7.88 21.01
CA ILE A 135 7.28 9.02 21.95
C ILE A 135 6.47 8.63 23.21
N MET A 136 5.34 7.95 23.03
CA MET A 136 4.53 7.41 24.13
C MET A 136 5.29 6.36 24.96
N MET A 137 6.06 5.47 24.30
CA MET A 137 6.93 4.49 24.95
C MET A 137 8.12 5.16 25.66
N LYS A 138 8.69 6.25 25.13
CA LYS A 138 9.78 6.99 25.81
C LYS A 138 9.36 7.66 27.13
N LEU A 139 8.05 7.91 27.34
CA LEU A 139 7.54 8.38 28.63
C LEU A 139 7.43 7.24 29.66
N HIS A 140 7.51 5.97 29.23
CA HIS A 140 7.52 4.77 30.07
C HIS A 140 8.72 3.85 29.71
N MET A 141 9.88 4.18 30.28
CA MET A 141 11.14 3.44 30.44
C MET A 141 11.44 2.19 29.55
N ALA A 142 12.47 2.38 28.71
CA ALA A 142 13.62 1.52 28.39
C ALA A 142 13.45 0.19 27.61
N GLY A 143 13.83 0.24 26.33
CA GLY A 143 14.15 -0.90 25.48
C GLY A 143 14.34 -0.44 24.03
N ASN A 144 15.04 -1.22 23.19
CA ASN A 144 15.03 -1.00 21.74
C ASN A 144 13.56 -0.85 21.30
N PRO A 145 13.17 0.11 20.45
CA PRO A 145 11.75 0.39 20.17
C PRO A 145 11.01 -0.73 19.41
N PHE A 146 11.65 -1.88 19.24
CA PHE A 146 11.14 -3.11 18.64
C PHE A 146 11.46 -4.39 19.45
N ASP A 147 12.15 -4.32 20.60
CA ASP A 147 12.61 -5.50 21.38
C ASP A 147 12.03 -5.59 22.81
N ALA A 148 10.87 -5.01 23.10
CA ALA A 148 10.17 -5.26 24.38
C ALA A 148 9.13 -6.39 24.18
N ALA A 149 9.58 -7.64 24.28
CA ALA A 149 8.76 -8.85 24.37
C ALA A 149 9.25 -9.71 25.54
#